data_AF-A0A3N9XKV9-F1
#
_entry.id   AF-A0A3N9XKV9-F1
#
_cell.length_a   1.000
_cell.length_b   1.000
_cell.length_c   1.000
_cell.angle_alpha   90.00
_cell.angle_beta   90.00
_cell.angle_gamma   90.00
#
_symmetry.space_group_name_H-M   'P 1'
#
loop_
_entity.id
_entity.type
_entity.pdbx_description
1 polymer ?
#
loop_
_entity_poly.entity_id
_entity_poly.type
_entity_poly.pdbx_seq_one_letter_code
_entity_poly.pdbx_strand_id
1 'polypeptide(L)'
;MKCPVDTGRLRSAHREEVGVRSGQVYGFVVNDTEYAAMVHGGTKPHPARPRRPGGVLRFETGGQVVFTTLVNHPGTRSQPWLREAMEEVAVSAGFRIVRS
;
A
#
# COMPACT_ATOMS: atom_id res chain seq x y z
N MET A 1 -9.75 10.84 -7.86
CA MET A 1 -9.75 9.44 -7.38
C MET A 1 -8.45 9.18 -6.64
N LYS A 2 -8.50 8.91 -5.32
CA LYS A 2 -7.33 8.89 -4.42
C LYS A 2 -6.42 7.66 -4.55
N CYS A 3 -6.95 6.52 -5.01
CA CYS A 3 -6.17 5.29 -5.15
C CYS A 3 -5.16 5.39 -6.30
N PRO A 4 -3.86 5.09 -6.06
CA PRO A 4 -2.83 4.98 -7.10
C PRO A 4 -3.19 3.91 -8.14
N VAL A 5 -2.66 4.07 -9.36
CA VAL A 5 -2.90 3.15 -10.48
C VAL A 5 -1.60 2.83 -11.17
N ASP A 6 -1.35 1.53 -11.29
CA ASP A 6 -0.39 0.97 -12.23
C ASP A 6 -1.17 0.07 -13.21
N THR A 7 -1.51 -1.15 -12.80
CA THR A 7 -2.35 -2.09 -13.59
C THR A 7 -3.85 -1.97 -13.31
N GLY A 8 -4.26 -1.18 -12.31
CA GLY A 8 -5.65 -1.07 -11.84
C GLY A 8 -6.07 -2.11 -10.80
N ARG A 9 -5.29 -3.18 -10.56
CA ARG A 9 -5.62 -4.22 -9.57
C ARG A 9 -5.86 -3.68 -8.16
N LEU A 10 -5.02 -2.75 -7.71
CA LEU A 10 -5.19 -2.12 -6.39
C LEU A 10 -6.54 -1.41 -6.29
N ARG A 11 -6.90 -0.68 -7.34
CA ARG A 11 -8.15 0.08 -7.43
C ARG A 11 -9.38 -0.82 -7.48
N SER A 12 -9.33 -1.92 -8.20
CA SER A 12 -10.47 -2.83 -8.35
C SER A 12 -10.68 -3.74 -7.13
N ALA A 13 -9.69 -3.89 -6.25
CA ALA A 13 -9.72 -4.85 -5.15
C ALA A 13 -10.32 -4.32 -3.83
N HIS A 14 -10.91 -3.12 -3.84
CA HIS A 14 -11.60 -2.60 -2.66
C HIS A 14 -12.83 -3.43 -2.33
N ARG A 15 -13.03 -3.71 -1.05
CA ARG A 15 -14.26 -4.33 -0.55
C ARG A 15 -14.81 -3.53 0.61
N GLU A 16 -16.12 -3.61 0.76
CA GLU A 16 -16.83 -3.06 1.90
C GLU A 16 -17.21 -4.22 2.84
N GLU A 17 -16.98 -4.02 4.12
CA GLU A 17 -17.39 -4.95 5.17
C GLU A 17 -18.28 -4.21 6.16
N VAL A 18 -19.54 -4.62 6.27
CA VAL A 18 -20.51 -4.03 7.20
C VAL A 18 -20.89 -5.07 8.24
N GLY A 19 -20.92 -4.66 9.51
CA GLY A 19 -21.28 -5.53 10.62
C GLY A 19 -22.09 -4.81 11.68
N VAL A 20 -22.65 -5.58 12.60
CA VAL A 20 -23.39 -5.06 13.75
C VAL A 20 -22.75 -5.59 15.02
N ARG A 21 -22.39 -4.70 15.94
CA ARG A 21 -21.81 -5.05 17.25
C ARG A 21 -22.49 -4.25 18.34
N SER A 22 -23.00 -4.94 19.37
CA SER A 22 -23.70 -4.31 20.51
C SER A 22 -24.82 -3.34 20.10
N GLY A 23 -25.57 -3.68 19.04
CA GLY A 23 -26.65 -2.83 18.50
C GLY A 23 -26.17 -1.64 17.65
N GLN A 24 -24.87 -1.51 17.40
CA GLN A 24 -24.30 -0.45 16.55
C GLN A 24 -23.83 -1.05 15.22
N VAL A 25 -24.19 -0.39 14.11
CA VAL A 25 -23.67 -0.72 12.78
C VAL A 25 -22.27 -0.12 12.64
N TYR A 26 -21.32 -0.91 12.15
CA TYR A 26 -20.00 -0.46 11.75
C TYR A 26 -19.71 -0.88 10.31
N GLY A 27 -18.87 -0.11 9.62
CA GLY A 27 -18.45 -0.40 8.25
C GLY A 27 -16.96 -0.17 8.08
N PHE A 28 -16.33 -0.99 7.24
CA PHE A 28 -14.93 -0.87 6.82
C PHE A 28 -14.83 -0.88 5.31
N VAL A 29 -13.90 -0.09 4.77
CA VAL A 29 -13.41 -0.23 3.40
C VAL A 29 -12.02 -0.81 3.46
N VAL A 30 -11.84 -2.00 2.89
CA VAL A 30 -10.62 -2.80 3.00
C VAL A 30 -10.00 -3.05 1.63
N ASN A 31 -8.70 -3.38 1.63
CA ASN A 31 -7.97 -3.82 0.45
C ASN A 31 -6.90 -4.84 0.85
N ASP A 32 -7.06 -6.09 0.42
CA ASP A 32 -6.17 -7.20 0.79
C ASP A 32 -5.19 -7.58 -0.30
N THR A 33 -4.95 -6.69 -1.28
CA THR A 33 -3.82 -6.93 -2.18
C THR A 33 -2.54 -6.99 -1.35
N GLU A 34 -1.67 -7.95 -1.66
CA GLU A 34 -0.45 -8.26 -0.88
C GLU A 34 0.42 -7.02 -0.60
N TYR A 35 0.36 -6.03 -1.49
CA TYR A 35 1.13 -4.80 -1.42
C TYR A 35 0.34 -3.57 -0.92
N ALA A 36 -0.95 -3.70 -0.59
CA ALA A 36 -1.79 -2.59 -0.17
C ALA A 36 -1.21 -1.84 1.04
N ALA A 37 -0.83 -2.57 2.09
CA ALA A 37 -0.27 -1.98 3.30
C ALA A 37 1.03 -1.21 3.02
N MET A 38 1.89 -1.74 2.13
CA MET A 38 3.14 -1.09 1.73
C MET A 38 2.89 0.17 0.90
N VAL A 39 1.89 0.19 0.02
CA VAL A 39 1.52 1.40 -0.73
C VAL A 39 0.90 2.44 0.21
N HIS A 40 0.04 2.01 1.15
CA HIS A 40 -0.68 2.91 2.05
C HIS A 40 0.27 3.55 3.07
N GLY A 41 1.11 2.74 3.72
CA GLY A 41 2.00 3.15 4.79
C GLY A 41 3.41 3.52 4.33
N GLY A 42 3.79 3.20 3.09
CA GLY A 42 5.18 3.28 2.63
C GLY A 42 6.05 2.17 3.23
N THR A 43 7.33 2.16 2.85
CA THR A 43 8.32 1.22 3.39
C THR A 43 9.57 1.98 3.83
N LYS A 44 10.20 1.51 4.91
CA LYS A 44 11.47 2.05 5.41
C LYS A 44 12.63 1.65 4.49
N PRO A 45 13.77 2.37 4.53
CA PRO A 45 14.99 1.91 3.88
C PRO A 45 15.34 0.48 4.31
N HIS A 46 15.66 -0.39 3.35
CA HIS A 46 15.98 -1.79 3.63
C HIS A 46 16.88 -2.41 2.55
N PRO A 47 17.71 -3.39 2.91
CA PRO A 47 18.48 -4.14 1.94
C PRO A 47 17.59 -5.13 1.18
N ALA A 48 17.70 -5.16 -0.14
CA ALA A 48 17.24 -6.25 -0.98
C ALA A 48 18.40 -7.21 -1.24
N ARG A 49 18.19 -8.49 -0.96
CA ARG A 49 19.19 -9.56 -1.10
C ARG A 49 18.60 -10.73 -1.91
N PRO A 50 19.43 -11.47 -2.66
CA PRO A 50 19.05 -12.73 -3.29
C PRO A 50 18.46 -13.70 -2.26
N ARG A 51 17.37 -14.37 -2.63
CA ARG A 51 16.69 -15.34 -1.74
C ARG A 51 17.47 -16.65 -1.58
N ARG A 52 18.25 -17.06 -2.59
CA ARG A 52 18.97 -18.33 -2.61
C ARG A 52 20.45 -18.14 -2.27
N PRO A 53 21.09 -19.06 -1.53
CA PRO A 53 22.53 -19.04 -1.29
C PRO A 53 23.32 -19.00 -2.61
N GLY A 54 24.34 -18.15 -2.68
CA GLY A 54 25.16 -17.96 -3.89
C GLY A 54 24.45 -17.24 -5.04
N GLY A 55 23.19 -16.80 -4.86
CA GLY A 55 22.46 -16.06 -5.88
C GLY A 55 22.95 -14.62 -6.06
N VAL A 56 22.58 -14.03 -7.19
CA VAL A 56 22.79 -12.60 -7.50
C VAL A 56 21.48 -11.98 -7.99
N LEU A 57 21.33 -10.69 -7.76
CA LEU A 57 20.30 -9.85 -8.38
C LEU A 57 20.82 -9.40 -9.75
N ARG A 58 19.93 -9.31 -10.74
CA ARG A 58 20.23 -8.86 -12.09
C ARG A 58 19.33 -7.70 -12.46
N PHE A 59 19.91 -6.62 -12.93
CA PHE A 59 19.20 -5.43 -13.39
C PHE A 59 19.62 -5.08 -14.80
N GLU A 60 18.67 -4.62 -15.62
CA GLU A 60 18.94 -4.00 -16.91
C GLU A 60 18.65 -2.51 -16.79
N THR A 61 19.64 -1.67 -17.03
CA THR A 61 19.50 -0.20 -16.92
C THR A 61 20.49 0.50 -17.83
N GLY A 62 20.06 1.55 -18.51
CA GLY A 62 20.92 2.32 -19.42
C GLY A 62 21.59 1.48 -20.52
N GLY A 63 20.97 0.39 -20.97
CA GLY A 63 21.55 -0.52 -21.95
C GLY A 63 22.62 -1.48 -21.41
N GLN A 64 22.87 -1.47 -20.10
CA GLN A 64 23.84 -2.34 -19.43
C GLN A 64 23.14 -3.34 -18.51
N VAL A 65 23.80 -4.47 -18.28
CA VAL A 65 23.38 -5.48 -17.31
C VAL A 65 24.26 -5.37 -16.07
N VAL A 66 23.65 -5.18 -14.92
CA VAL A 66 24.33 -5.07 -13.61
C VAL A 66 23.97 -6.27 -12.75
N PHE A 67 24.99 -6.88 -12.15
CA PHE A 67 24.84 -7.97 -11.17
C PHE A 67 25.31 -7.50 -9.79
N THR A 68 24.54 -7.79 -8.75
CA THR A 68 24.91 -7.47 -7.36
C THR A 68 24.27 -8.45 -6.39
N THR A 69 24.89 -8.65 -5.22
CA THR A 69 24.31 -9.43 -4.11
C THR A 69 23.53 -8.55 -3.13
N LEU A 70 23.55 -7.23 -3.30
CA LEU A 70 22.94 -6.27 -2.39
C LEU A 70 22.47 -5.01 -3.12
N VAL A 71 21.24 -4.59 -2.81
CA VAL A 71 20.73 -3.25 -3.12
C VAL A 71 20.24 -2.62 -1.84
N ASN A 72 20.68 -1.40 -1.53
CA ASN A 72 20.14 -0.62 -0.42
C ASN A 72 18.93 0.18 -0.93
N HIS A 73 17.73 -0.36 -0.76
CA HIS A 73 16.52 0.31 -1.20
C HIS A 73 16.22 1.48 -0.24
N PRO A 74 15.99 2.71 -0.73
CA PRO A 74 15.73 3.88 0.13
C PRO A 74 14.38 3.80 0.85
N GLY A 75 13.54 2.84 0.49
CA GLY A 75 12.16 2.74 0.93
C GLY A 75 11.20 3.33 -0.10
N THR A 76 9.92 3.30 0.21
CA THR A 76 8.87 3.87 -0.64
C THR A 76 8.07 4.91 0.15
N ARG A 77 7.74 6.02 -0.50
CA ARG A 77 6.89 7.05 0.10
C ARG A 77 5.47 6.52 0.22
N SER A 78 4.82 6.81 1.36
CA SER A 78 3.41 6.47 1.57
C SER A 78 2.49 7.18 0.58
N GLN A 79 1.45 6.48 0.16
CA GLN A 79 0.33 7.00 -0.62
C GLN A 79 -0.95 6.59 0.11
N PRO A 80 -1.36 7.28 1.18
CA PRO A 80 -2.36 6.81 2.14
C PRO A 80 -3.81 6.93 1.65
N TRP A 81 -4.14 6.31 0.52
CA TRP A 81 -5.36 6.61 -0.25
C TRP A 81 -6.68 6.35 0.50
N LEU A 82 -6.78 5.30 1.31
CA LEU A 82 -7.99 5.02 2.11
C LEU A 82 -8.22 6.10 3.16
N ARG A 83 -7.13 6.59 3.77
CA ARG A 83 -7.18 7.64 4.78
C ARG A 83 -7.60 8.95 4.15
N GLU A 84 -6.96 9.31 3.05
CA GLU A 84 -7.29 10.54 2.32
C GLU A 84 -8.74 10.52 1.82
N ALA A 85 -9.22 9.39 1.31
CA ALA A 85 -10.61 9.24 0.88
C ALA A 85 -11.61 9.37 2.06
N MET A 86 -11.30 8.76 3.20
CA MET A 86 -12.10 8.91 4.42
C MET A 86 -12.12 10.36 4.89
N GLU A 87 -10.96 11.03 4.96
CA GLU A 87 -10.85 12.41 5.42
C GLU A 87 -11.62 13.38 4.50
N GLU A 88 -11.61 13.14 3.19
CA GLU A 88 -12.35 13.92 2.20
C GLU A 88 -13.87 13.81 2.39
N VAL A 89 -14.38 12.58 2.56
CA VAL A 89 -15.84 12.35 2.63
C VAL A 89 -16.40 12.63 4.02
N ALA A 90 -15.70 12.23 5.09
CA ALA A 90 -16.23 12.27 6.46
C ALA A 90 -16.68 13.67 6.87
N VAL A 91 -15.88 14.70 6.57
CA VAL A 91 -16.21 16.09 6.92
C VAL A 91 -17.47 16.55 6.19
N SER A 92 -17.56 16.31 4.88
CA SER A 92 -18.71 16.72 4.06
C SER A 92 -20.01 16.01 4.46
N ALA A 93 -19.91 14.77 4.93
CA ALA A 93 -21.03 13.96 5.36
C ALA A 93 -21.40 14.15 6.86
N GLY A 94 -20.74 15.09 7.56
CA GLY A 94 -21.03 15.40 8.96
C GLY A 94 -20.51 14.38 9.97
N PHE A 95 -19.61 13.47 9.55
CA PHE A 95 -18.98 12.51 10.45
C PHE A 95 -17.79 13.11 11.19
N ARG A 96 -17.69 12.79 12.48
CA ARG A 96 -16.51 13.11 13.30
C ARG A 96 -15.42 12.06 13.07
N ILE A 97 -14.26 12.50 12.60
CA ILE A 97 -13.08 11.63 12.45
C ILE A 97 -12.47 11.37 13.83
N VAL A 98 -12.31 10.08 14.18
CA VAL A 98 -11.59 9.65 15.37
C VAL A 98 -10.28 9.02 14.91
N ARG A 99 -9.16 9.59 15.35
CA ARG A 99 -7.82 9.01 15.12
C ARG A 99 -7.46 8.17 16.34
N SER A 100 -7.20 6.88 16.12
CA SER A 100 -6.61 5.97 17.11
C SER A 100 -5.11 6.10 17.14
#